data_AF-A0AAN6PHT1-F1
#
_entry.id   AF-A0AAN6PHT1-F1
#
_cell.length_a   1.000
_cell.length_b   1.000
_cell.length_c   1.000
_cell.angle_alpha   90.00
_cell.angle_beta   90.00
_cell.angle_gamma   90.00
#
_symmetry.space_group_name_H-M   'P 1'
#
loop_
_entity.id
_entity.type
_entity.pdbx_description
1 polymer ?
#
loop_
_entity_poly.entity_id
_entity_poly.type
_entity_poly.pdbx_seq_one_letter_code
_entity_poly.pdbx_strand_id
1 'polypeptide(L)'
;MSALQRELAKSKIIPSRKNEDSDNDDDWRAERWKAAKKAMADGTFKDPPPNRFPVILTPNGPVSSASHLLQLAELDSLPETIETTQIEHDGTEVGAVTICHVSFDEMRKLEERAEVSDGIADGIYVLFRGKRRYAATVKALKEGITLEEVGSEKSAAVDE
;
A
#
# COMPACT_ATOMS: atom_id res chain seq x y z
N MET A 1 -17.73 -41.98 38.61
CA MET A 1 -17.09 -40.86 37.89
C MET A 1 -15.88 -41.43 37.16
N SER A 2 -16.05 -41.69 35.87
CA SER A 2 -15.21 -42.59 35.06
C SER A 2 -13.81 -42.04 34.79
N ALA A 3 -12.82 -42.92 34.75
CA ALA A 3 -11.41 -42.65 34.39
C ALA A 3 -11.19 -42.13 32.95
N LEU A 4 -12.26 -41.93 32.19
CA LEU A 4 -12.27 -41.47 30.80
C LEU A 4 -12.22 -39.95 30.60
N GLN A 5 -12.17 -39.13 31.65
CA GLN A 5 -12.11 -37.66 31.53
C GLN A 5 -10.71 -37.04 31.78
N ARG A 6 -9.67 -37.85 32.02
CA ARG A 6 -8.29 -37.34 32.20
C ARG A 6 -7.39 -37.48 30.96
N GLU A 7 -7.91 -38.00 29.85
CA GLU A 7 -7.15 -38.36 28.64
C GLU A 7 -7.46 -37.46 27.42
N LEU A 8 -7.81 -36.19 27.60
CA LEU A 8 -8.07 -35.25 26.48
C LEU A 8 -7.30 -33.92 26.53
N ALA A 9 -6.24 -33.83 27.34
CA ALA A 9 -5.38 -32.64 27.42
C ALA A 9 -3.93 -32.91 26.95
N LYS A 10 -3.74 -33.78 25.95
CA LYS A 10 -2.44 -34.00 25.28
C LYS A 10 -2.52 -33.85 23.76
N SER A 11 -3.33 -32.91 23.29
CA SER A 11 -3.28 -32.49 21.88
C SER A 11 -2.06 -31.59 21.67
N LYS A 12 -0.97 -32.24 21.25
CA LYS A 12 0.09 -31.75 20.36
C LYS A 12 0.11 -30.24 20.16
N ILE A 13 0.80 -29.54 21.06
CA ILE A 13 1.47 -28.29 20.70
C ILE A 13 2.60 -28.71 19.76
N ILE A 14 2.42 -28.48 18.46
CA ILE A 14 3.54 -28.46 17.53
C ILE A 14 4.40 -27.29 18.00
N PRO A 15 5.64 -27.50 18.49
CA PRO A 15 6.52 -26.37 18.73
C PRO A 15 6.73 -25.70 17.38
N SER A 16 6.26 -24.46 17.28
CA SER A 16 6.57 -23.58 16.15
C SER A 16 8.08 -23.62 15.96
N ARG A 17 8.53 -24.13 14.80
CA ARG A 17 9.93 -24.05 14.39
C ARG A 17 10.29 -22.58 14.45
N LYS A 18 11.08 -22.20 15.46
CA LYS A 18 11.88 -20.99 15.36
C LYS A 18 12.78 -21.21 14.14
N ASN A 19 12.55 -20.44 13.08
CA ASN A 19 13.52 -20.32 12.02
C ASN A 19 14.76 -19.67 12.65
N GLU A 20 15.84 -20.43 12.77
CA GLU A 20 17.15 -19.96 13.29
C GLU A 20 17.89 -19.06 12.27
N ASP A 21 17.20 -18.59 11.23
CA ASP A 21 17.75 -17.69 10.21
C ASP A 21 17.53 -16.19 10.53
N SER A 22 16.94 -15.83 11.68
CA SER A 22 16.63 -14.43 12.01
C SER A 22 17.82 -13.58 12.42
N ASP A 23 18.88 -14.18 12.97
CA ASP A 23 19.90 -13.40 13.70
C ASP A 23 20.89 -12.72 12.73
N ASN A 24 21.23 -13.37 11.61
CA ASN A 24 22.08 -12.74 10.60
C ASN A 24 21.36 -11.62 9.82
N ASP A 25 20.03 -11.72 9.71
CA ASP A 25 19.22 -10.81 8.91
C ASP A 25 19.04 -9.45 9.60
N ASP A 26 19.17 -9.42 10.92
CA ASP A 26 19.08 -8.22 11.74
C ASP A 26 20.42 -7.47 11.85
N ASP A 27 21.55 -8.18 11.89
CA ASP A 27 22.87 -7.57 11.96
C ASP A 27 23.22 -6.78 10.68
N TRP A 28 22.98 -7.33 9.49
CA TRP A 28 23.24 -6.60 8.24
C TRP A 28 22.33 -5.37 8.08
N ARG A 29 21.10 -5.44 8.60
CA ARG A 29 20.16 -4.30 8.63
C ARG A 29 20.64 -3.21 9.59
N ALA A 30 21.11 -3.60 10.78
CA ALA A 30 21.64 -2.68 11.76
C ALA A 30 22.86 -1.92 11.22
N GLU A 31 23.80 -2.62 10.56
CA GLU A 31 24.96 -2.00 9.93
C GLU A 31 24.57 -1.05 8.79
N ARG A 32 23.66 -1.46 7.91
CA ARG A 32 23.14 -0.57 6.85
C ARG A 32 22.45 0.66 7.40
N TRP A 33 21.66 0.51 8.46
CA TRP A 33 20.99 1.63 9.11
C TRP A 33 21.99 2.59 9.77
N LYS A 34 23.03 2.04 10.41
CA LYS A 34 24.13 2.83 10.99
C LYS A 34 24.92 3.57 9.91
N ALA A 35 25.20 2.93 8.79
CA ALA A 35 25.86 3.54 7.64
C ALA A 35 24.99 4.65 7.01
N ALA A 36 23.68 4.42 6.86
CA ALA A 36 22.74 5.41 6.38
C ALA A 36 22.66 6.62 7.32
N LYS A 37 22.54 6.40 8.63
CA LYS A 37 22.57 7.47 9.65
C LYS A 37 23.84 8.29 9.59
N LYS A 38 24.99 7.63 9.45
CA LYS A 38 26.29 8.30 9.30
C LYS A 38 26.32 9.14 8.02
N ALA A 39 25.90 8.58 6.88
CA ALA A 39 25.83 9.32 5.63
C ALA A 39 24.88 10.52 5.71
N MET A 40 23.75 10.41 6.42
CA MET A 40 22.82 11.52 6.66
C MET A 40 23.47 12.62 7.48
N ALA A 41 24.18 12.25 8.56
CA ALA A 41 24.91 13.20 9.41
C ALA A 41 26.07 13.88 8.66
N ASP A 42 26.75 13.14 7.79
CA ASP A 42 27.88 13.61 6.99
C ASP A 42 27.42 14.39 5.73
N GLY A 43 26.11 14.52 5.49
CA GLY A 43 25.56 15.15 4.28
C GLY A 43 25.87 14.41 2.98
N THR A 44 26.34 13.16 3.08
CA THR A 44 26.72 12.30 1.95
C THR A 44 25.63 11.28 1.59
N PHE A 45 24.51 11.28 2.31
CA PHE A 45 23.34 10.49 1.97
C PHE A 45 22.71 11.04 0.69
N LYS A 46 23.20 10.52 -0.44
CA LYS A 46 22.67 10.83 -1.76
C LYS A 46 21.21 10.39 -1.79
N ASP A 47 20.33 11.38 -1.90
CA ASP A 47 18.90 11.31 -2.16
C ASP A 47 18.21 10.04 -1.62
N PRO A 48 17.60 10.08 -0.42
CA PRO A 48 16.75 9.00 0.04
C PRO A 48 15.80 8.59 -1.08
N PRO A 49 15.56 7.28 -1.29
CA PRO A 49 14.48 6.89 -2.18
C PRO A 49 13.21 7.60 -1.71
N PRO A 50 12.50 8.30 -2.60
CA PRO A 50 11.39 9.15 -2.21
C PRO A 50 10.35 8.31 -1.48
N ASN A 51 9.81 8.83 -0.37
CA ASN A 51 8.73 8.17 0.33
C ASN A 51 7.53 8.08 -0.61
N ARG A 52 7.14 6.85 -0.93
CA ARG A 52 5.98 6.54 -1.78
C ARG A 52 4.83 6.02 -0.93
N PHE A 53 3.66 6.60 -1.08
CA PHE A 53 2.44 6.22 -0.39
C PHE A 53 1.53 5.45 -1.34
N PRO A 54 1.07 4.24 -1.00
CA PRO A 54 0.13 3.53 -1.84
C PRO A 54 -1.27 4.13 -1.68
N VAL A 55 -1.92 4.42 -2.81
CA VAL A 55 -3.30 4.88 -2.91
C VAL A 55 -4.09 3.80 -3.62
N ILE A 56 -5.16 3.31 -3.00
CA ILE A 56 -6.05 2.30 -3.59
C ILE A 56 -6.93 2.94 -4.65
N LEU A 57 -6.94 2.35 -5.84
CA LEU A 57 -7.92 2.66 -6.88
C LEU A 57 -9.18 1.85 -6.62
N THR A 58 -10.27 2.53 -6.30
CA THR A 58 -11.57 1.92 -6.01
C THR A 58 -12.44 1.95 -7.26
N PRO A 59 -12.76 0.80 -7.90
CA PRO A 59 -13.47 0.79 -9.19
C PRO A 59 -14.80 1.56 -9.20
N ASN A 60 -15.52 1.55 -8.07
CA ASN A 60 -16.79 2.25 -7.90
C ASN A 60 -16.67 3.53 -7.05
N GLY A 61 -15.45 4.00 -6.80
CA GLY A 61 -15.18 5.18 -5.98
C GLY A 61 -14.78 6.41 -6.80
N PRO A 62 -14.52 7.54 -6.13
CA PRO A 62 -14.18 8.80 -6.80
C PRO A 62 -12.92 8.70 -7.67
N VAL A 63 -11.98 7.85 -7.25
CA VAL A 63 -10.77 7.54 -8.00
C VAL A 63 -10.78 6.06 -8.34
N SER A 64 -11.19 5.74 -9.56
CA SER A 64 -11.30 4.38 -10.08
C SER A 64 -10.12 3.98 -10.97
N SER A 65 -9.29 4.92 -11.37
CA SER A 65 -8.24 4.72 -12.37
C SER A 65 -6.99 5.56 -12.08
N ALA A 66 -5.88 5.16 -12.69
CA ALA A 66 -4.64 5.93 -12.65
C ALA A 66 -4.78 7.32 -13.30
N SER A 67 -5.66 7.47 -14.29
CA SER A 67 -5.91 8.76 -14.96
C SER A 67 -6.67 9.74 -14.07
N HIS A 68 -7.58 9.24 -13.22
CA HIS A 68 -8.22 10.06 -12.20
C HIS A 68 -7.20 10.55 -11.17
N LEU A 69 -6.29 9.68 -10.76
CA LEU A 69 -5.23 10.04 -9.82
C LEU A 69 -4.23 11.05 -10.42
N LEU A 70 -3.89 10.88 -11.71
CA LEU A 70 -3.10 11.83 -12.50
C LEU A 70 -3.70 13.24 -12.46
N GLN A 71 -5.01 13.37 -12.71
CA GLN A 71 -5.69 14.67 -12.68
C GLN A 71 -5.73 15.27 -11.26
N LEU A 72 -6.06 14.46 -10.25
CA LEU A 72 -6.16 14.97 -8.89
C LEU A 72 -4.82 15.40 -8.31
N ALA A 73 -3.81 14.53 -8.40
CA ALA A 73 -2.49 14.79 -7.84
C ALA A 73 -1.60 15.64 -8.77
N GLU A 74 -2.11 16.06 -9.94
CA GLU A 74 -1.37 16.79 -10.97
C GLU A 74 -0.03 16.13 -11.28
N LEU A 75 -0.07 14.84 -11.58
CA LEU A 75 1.14 14.10 -11.91
C LEU A 75 1.63 14.51 -13.30
N ASP A 76 2.95 14.43 -13.53
CA ASP A 76 3.52 14.75 -14.85
C ASP A 76 3.21 13.65 -15.88
N SER A 77 2.96 12.43 -15.43
CA SER A 77 2.67 11.26 -16.25
C SER A 77 1.75 10.29 -15.53
N LEU A 78 1.11 9.40 -16.28
CA LEU A 78 0.24 8.36 -15.73
C LEU A 78 1.03 7.50 -14.71
N PRO A 79 0.54 7.37 -13.46
CA PRO A 79 1.23 6.60 -12.43
C PRO A 79 1.17 5.11 -12.72
N GLU A 80 2.22 4.39 -12.33
CA GLU A 80 2.27 2.93 -12.41
C GLU A 80 1.22 2.30 -11.48
N THR A 81 0.41 1.39 -12.02
CA THR A 81 -0.56 0.61 -11.26
C THR A 81 0.03 -0.74 -10.87
N ILE A 82 -0.20 -1.16 -9.63
CA ILE A 82 0.29 -2.43 -9.09
C ILE A 82 -0.89 -3.18 -8.49
N GLU A 83 -1.07 -4.43 -8.91
CA GLU A 83 -2.00 -5.35 -8.27
C GLU A 83 -1.39 -5.91 -6.98
N THR A 84 -2.15 -5.88 -5.90
CA THR A 84 -1.73 -6.32 -4.57
C THR A 84 -2.93 -6.85 -3.78
N THR A 85 -2.71 -7.31 -2.56
CA THR A 85 -3.75 -7.81 -1.66
C THR A 85 -3.97 -6.78 -0.56
N GLN A 86 -5.22 -6.36 -0.37
CA GLN A 86 -5.64 -5.62 0.81
C GLN A 86 -5.72 -6.59 2.00
N ILE A 87 -5.20 -6.16 3.14
CA ILE A 87 -5.21 -6.93 4.38
C ILE A 87 -5.79 -6.10 5.53
N GLU A 88 -6.40 -6.76 6.50
CA GLU A 88 -6.85 -6.14 7.74
C GLU A 88 -5.69 -5.98 8.75
N HIS A 89 -5.99 -5.35 9.89
CA HIS A 89 -4.99 -5.12 10.94
C HIS A 89 -4.38 -6.43 11.50
N ASP A 90 -5.17 -7.50 11.57
CA ASP A 90 -4.72 -8.82 12.04
C ASP A 90 -3.96 -9.62 10.96
N GLY A 91 -3.86 -9.08 9.74
CA GLY A 91 -3.20 -9.72 8.60
C GLY A 91 -4.12 -10.59 7.75
N THR A 92 -5.42 -10.65 8.04
CA THR A 92 -6.40 -11.35 7.22
C THR A 92 -6.50 -10.71 5.84
N GLU A 93 -6.46 -11.52 4.78
CA GLU A 93 -6.62 -11.03 3.41
C GLU A 93 -8.08 -10.69 3.12
N VAL A 94 -8.33 -9.47 2.66
CA VAL A 94 -9.66 -8.99 2.28
C VAL A 94 -9.93 -9.30 0.80
N GLY A 95 -8.93 -9.05 -0.06
CA GLY A 95 -9.06 -9.27 -1.49
C GLY A 95 -7.99 -8.56 -2.31
N ALA A 96 -8.01 -8.81 -3.62
CA ALA A 96 -7.12 -8.14 -4.57
C ALA A 96 -7.56 -6.68 -4.78
N VAL A 97 -6.60 -5.77 -4.79
CA VAL A 97 -6.78 -4.34 -5.04
C VAL A 97 -5.68 -3.83 -5.96
N THR A 98 -5.99 -2.75 -6.69
CA THR A 98 -5.01 -2.03 -7.49
C THR A 98 -4.57 -0.79 -6.74
N ILE A 99 -3.27 -0.57 -6.63
CA ILE A 99 -2.70 0.63 -6.02
C ILE A 99 -1.88 1.43 -7.02
N CYS A 100 -1.79 2.73 -6.77
CA CYS A 100 -0.77 3.61 -7.34
C CYS A 100 0.12 4.14 -6.23
N HIS A 101 1.40 4.35 -6.52
CA HIS A 101 2.31 4.99 -5.60
C HIS A 101 2.43 6.48 -5.89
N VAL A 102 2.20 7.31 -4.88
CA VAL A 102 2.36 8.77 -4.97
C VAL A 102 3.44 9.28 -4.03
N SER A 103 4.10 10.39 -4.38
CA SER A 103 5.01 11.11 -3.48
C SER A 103 4.25 11.82 -2.35
N PHE A 104 5.00 12.40 -1.41
CA PHE A 104 4.42 13.23 -0.37
C PHE A 104 3.74 14.49 -0.92
N ASP A 105 4.36 15.17 -1.88
CA ASP A 105 3.77 16.38 -2.49
C ASP A 105 2.51 16.05 -3.29
N GLU A 106 2.51 14.91 -3.98
CA GLU A 106 1.35 14.40 -4.73
C GLU A 106 0.21 13.99 -3.79
N MET A 107 0.53 13.36 -2.65
CA MET A 107 -0.45 13.08 -1.60
C MET A 107 -1.07 14.37 -1.05
N ARG A 108 -0.24 15.41 -0.79
CA ARG A 108 -0.75 16.71 -0.32
C ARG A 108 -1.71 17.33 -1.35
N LYS A 109 -1.38 17.30 -2.63
CA LYS A 109 -2.29 17.77 -3.70
C LYS A 109 -3.59 16.97 -3.74
N LEU A 110 -3.52 15.67 -3.51
CA LEU A 110 -4.70 14.81 -3.42
C LEU A 110 -5.59 15.22 -2.24
N GLU A 111 -5.01 15.42 -1.05
CA GLU A 111 -5.70 15.88 0.16
C GLU A 111 -6.28 17.30 0.01
N GLU A 112 -5.68 18.15 -0.81
CA GLU A 112 -6.21 19.48 -1.12
C GLU A 112 -7.51 19.40 -1.93
N ARG A 113 -7.66 18.39 -2.80
CA ARG A 113 -8.76 18.26 -3.77
C ARG A 113 -9.79 17.19 -3.44
N ALA A 114 -9.46 16.31 -2.51
CA ALA A 114 -10.30 15.18 -2.16
C ALA A 114 -10.26 14.90 -0.66
N GLU A 115 -11.30 14.23 -0.17
CA GLU A 115 -11.30 13.64 1.16
C GLU A 115 -10.54 12.32 1.09
N VAL A 116 -9.29 12.34 1.55
CA VAL A 116 -8.42 11.17 1.59
C VAL A 116 -8.48 10.59 3.00
N SER A 117 -8.76 9.30 3.07
CA SER A 117 -8.56 8.56 4.31
C SER A 117 -7.11 8.13 4.40
N ASP A 118 -6.43 8.55 5.47
CA ASP A 118 -5.17 7.94 5.82
C ASP A 118 -5.44 6.48 6.25
N GLY A 119 -4.69 5.53 5.71
CA GLY A 119 -4.89 4.12 6.02
C GLY A 119 -4.69 3.77 7.50
N ILE A 120 -4.23 4.72 8.32
CA ILE A 120 -3.95 4.51 9.75
C ILE A 120 -5.27 4.55 10.53
N ALA A 121 -6.10 5.57 10.30
CA ALA A 121 -7.39 5.74 10.97
C ALA A 121 -8.39 4.66 10.55
N ASP A 122 -8.42 4.31 9.25
CA ASP A 122 -9.34 3.30 8.72
C ASP A 122 -8.80 1.87 8.78
N GLY A 123 -7.56 1.67 9.23
CA GLY A 123 -6.92 0.35 9.31
C GLY A 123 -6.77 -0.33 7.94
N ILE A 124 -6.55 0.45 6.88
CA ILE A 124 -6.43 -0.04 5.50
C ILE A 124 -4.96 -0.34 5.21
N TYR A 125 -4.67 -1.62 4.99
CA TYR A 125 -3.34 -2.10 4.68
C TYR A 125 -3.29 -2.84 3.35
N VAL A 126 -2.12 -2.82 2.72
CA VAL A 126 -1.81 -3.61 1.51
C VAL A 126 -0.51 -4.38 1.70
N LEU A 127 -0.42 -5.53 1.05
CA LEU A 127 0.77 -6.38 1.05
C LEU A 127 1.67 -6.05 -0.14
N PHE A 128 2.61 -5.13 0.05
CA PHE A 128 3.55 -4.74 -1.00
C PHE A 128 4.92 -5.39 -0.78
N ARG A 129 5.36 -6.23 -1.74
CA ARG A 129 6.64 -6.95 -1.69
C ARG A 129 6.83 -7.73 -0.37
N GLY A 130 5.78 -8.42 0.08
CA GLY A 130 5.78 -9.19 1.32
C GLY A 130 5.78 -8.36 2.60
N LYS A 131 5.62 -7.03 2.51
CA LYS A 131 5.55 -6.13 3.67
C LYS A 131 4.18 -5.46 3.76
N ARG A 132 3.66 -5.39 4.97
CA ARG A 132 2.45 -4.61 5.28
C ARG A 132 2.74 -3.11 5.15
N ARG A 133 1.93 -2.40 4.38
CA ARG A 133 1.97 -0.93 4.27
C ARG A 133 0.59 -0.33 4.46
N TYR A 134 0.51 0.83 5.10
CA TYR A 134 -0.69 1.64 5.11
C TYR A 134 -1.00 2.13 3.71
N ALA A 135 -2.26 2.02 3.30
CA ALA A 135 -2.73 2.55 2.03
C ALA A 135 -3.83 3.58 2.24
N ALA A 136 -3.76 4.65 1.46
CA ALA A 136 -4.77 5.69 1.46
C ALA A 136 -5.88 5.36 0.48
N THR A 137 -7.09 5.85 0.76
CA THR A 137 -8.24 5.70 -0.14
C THR A 137 -8.96 7.03 -0.27
N VAL A 138 -9.33 7.41 -1.49
CA VAL A 138 -10.13 8.61 -1.73
C VAL A 138 -11.60 8.31 -1.48
N LYS A 139 -12.22 9.03 -0.55
CA LYS A 139 -13.62 8.82 -0.12
C LYS A 139 -14.59 9.70 -0.89
N ALA A 140 -14.23 10.95 -1.12
CA ALA A 140 -15.04 11.91 -1.87
C ALA A 140 -14.15 12.98 -2.55
N LEU A 141 -14.65 13.61 -3.60
CA LEU A 141 -14.03 14.82 -4.16
C LEU A 141 -14.56 16.05 -3.42
N LYS A 142 -13.72 17.07 -3.26
CA LYS A 142 -14.17 18.35 -2.73
C LYS A 142 -14.98 19.13 -3.77
N GLU A 143 -15.76 20.09 -3.30
CA GLU A 143 -16.65 20.90 -4.14
C GLU A 143 -15.89 21.60 -5.28
N GLY A 144 -16.46 21.57 -6.47
CA GLY A 144 -15.87 22.18 -7.68
C GLY A 144 -14.82 21.34 -8.39
N ILE A 145 -14.47 20.15 -7.89
CA ILE A 145 -13.56 19.21 -8.56
C ILE A 145 -14.37 18.21 -9.39
N THR A 146 -14.10 18.16 -10.69
CA THR A 146 -14.65 17.17 -11.62
C THR A 146 -13.50 16.42 -12.32
N LEU A 147 -13.65 15.12 -12.47
CA LEU A 147 -12.69 14.28 -13.19
C LEU A 147 -13.26 13.92 -14.55
N GLU A 148 -12.43 14.06 -15.58
CA GLU A 148 -12.79 13.69 -16.94
C GLU A 148 -12.27 12.29 -17.24
N GLU A 149 -13.09 11.45 -17.87
CA GLU A 149 -12.57 10.22 -18.46
C GLU A 149 -11.73 10.58 -19.67
N VAL A 150 -10.43 10.29 -19.61
CA VAL A 150 -9.55 10.41 -20.77
C VAL A 150 -9.94 9.30 -21.74
N GLY A 151 -10.77 9.66 -22.71
CA GLY A 151 -11.41 8.75 -23.63
C GLY A 151 -10.43 7.85 -24.38
N SER A 152 -10.73 6.55 -24.34
CA SER A 152 -10.35 5.57 -25.36
C SER A 152 -10.75 6.15 -26.73
N GLU A 153 -9.78 6.38 -27.61
CA GLU A 153 -10.04 6.77 -28.98
C GLU A 153 -10.99 5.75 -29.62
N LYS A 154 -12.13 6.24 -30.09
CA LYS A 154 -13.05 5.51 -30.97
C LYS A 154 -12.25 4.94 -32.13
N SER A 155 -12.04 3.62 -32.13
CA SER A 155 -11.71 2.89 -33.35
C SER A 155 -12.82 3.18 -34.36
N ALA A 156 -12.47 3.96 -35.38
CA ALA A 156 -13.34 4.28 -36.50
C ALA A 156 -13.87 2.98 -37.11
N ALA A 157 -15.19 2.88 -37.20
CA ALA A 157 -15.83 1.94 -38.10
C ALA A 157 -15.33 2.26 -39.52
N VAL A 158 -14.56 1.35 -40.10
CA VAL A 158 -14.35 1.30 -41.54
C VAL A 158 -15.53 0.50 -42.08
N ASP A 159 -16.50 1.21 -42.64
CA ASP A 159 -17.46 0.65 -43.59
C ASP A 159 -16.69 0.27 -44.86
N GLU A 160 -16.72 -1.00 -45.24
CA GLU A 160 -16.67 -1.49 -46.63
C GLU A 160 -17.60 -2.70 -46.80
#